data_AF-A0A1J0WJG1-F1
#
_entry.id   AF-A0A1J0WJG1-F1
#
_cell.length_a   1.000
_cell.length_b   1.000
_cell.length_c   1.000
_cell.angle_alpha   90.00
_cell.angle_beta   90.00
_cell.angle_gamma   90.00
#
_symmetry.space_group_name_H-M   'P 1'
#
loop_
_entity.id
_entity.type
_entity.pdbx_description
1 polymer ?
#
loop_
_entity_poly.entity_id
_entity_poly.type
_entity_poly.pdbx_seq_one_letter_code
_entity_poly.pdbx_strand_id
1 'polypeptide(L)'
;MNLFRFSAIALIVGVASPVISHADENVLYLLQSNPLNGPTGNTISVDQTAGTNTLVAGDAAGSAPARQVGDGNSGTVVIDGDNIAVLFSQTGAGGVNSPGSNNTGTVNATGNDLTGALSQAGIGNSATLSVLGTRALGSVSQIGNGNQADVSVEGTDIQGELIQNGNNNIADLTIDGSSSNVSYEIIGNNLTTVDAGPSVTTNAGTVIIRQTVIGSN
;
A
#
# COMPACT_ATOMS: atom_id res chain seq x y z
N MET A 1 -8.63 -46.96 -65.45
CA MET A 1 -9.36 -47.59 -64.34
C MET A 1 -8.92 -46.88 -63.06
N ASN A 2 -9.84 -46.06 -62.51
CA ASN A 2 -9.92 -45.44 -61.16
C ASN A 2 -8.62 -44.83 -60.57
N LEU A 3 -8.38 -43.52 -60.52
CA LEU A 3 -9.18 -42.38 -60.04
C LEU A 3 -9.53 -42.48 -58.55
N PHE A 4 -8.67 -41.94 -57.68
CA PHE A 4 -9.06 -41.26 -56.44
C PHE A 4 -8.01 -40.18 -56.10
N ARG A 5 -8.42 -38.92 -56.23
CA ARG A 5 -7.76 -37.75 -55.66
C ARG A 5 -8.27 -37.58 -54.23
N PHE A 6 -7.40 -37.39 -53.26
CA PHE A 6 -7.75 -36.75 -51.99
C PHE A 6 -6.89 -35.52 -51.79
N SER A 7 -7.56 -34.37 -51.92
CA SER A 7 -7.08 -33.05 -51.53
C SER A 7 -7.27 -32.94 -50.01
N ALA A 8 -6.19 -32.71 -49.26
CA ALA A 8 -6.28 -32.33 -47.86
C ALA A 8 -5.97 -30.84 -47.75
N ILE A 9 -7.04 -30.06 -47.67
CA ILE A 9 -7.01 -28.66 -47.24
C ILE A 9 -6.77 -28.69 -45.73
N ALA A 10 -5.57 -28.35 -45.29
CA ALA A 10 -5.31 -28.06 -43.89
C ALA A 10 -5.80 -26.63 -43.61
N LEU A 11 -7.01 -26.54 -43.05
CA LEU A 11 -7.57 -25.33 -42.48
C LEU A 11 -6.70 -24.91 -41.28
N ILE A 12 -5.92 -23.84 -41.44
CA ILE A 12 -5.27 -23.15 -40.33
C ILE A 12 -6.39 -22.44 -39.56
N VAL A 13 -6.93 -23.08 -38.52
CA VAL A 13 -7.71 -22.37 -37.50
C VAL A 13 -6.70 -21.66 -36.62
N GLY A 14 -6.36 -20.43 -37.00
CA GLY A 14 -5.72 -19.48 -36.11
C GLY A 14 -6.73 -19.11 -35.03
N VAL A 15 -6.72 -19.83 -33.91
CA VAL A 15 -7.19 -19.23 -32.67
C VAL A 15 -6.21 -18.12 -32.36
N ALA A 16 -6.59 -16.89 -32.72
CA ALA A 16 -6.02 -15.72 -32.08
C ALA A 16 -6.40 -15.84 -30.61
N SER A 17 -5.53 -16.47 -29.82
CA SER A 17 -5.53 -16.23 -28.39
C SER A 17 -5.44 -14.71 -28.22
N PRO A 18 -6.34 -14.06 -27.47
CA PRO A 18 -6.12 -12.67 -27.12
C PRO A 18 -4.74 -12.61 -26.50
N VAL A 19 -3.83 -11.86 -27.13
CA VAL A 19 -2.61 -11.41 -26.47
C VAL A 19 -3.11 -10.47 -25.40
N ILE A 20 -3.39 -11.01 -24.22
CA ILE A 20 -3.48 -10.20 -23.03
C ILE A 20 -2.04 -9.75 -22.81
N SER A 21 -1.71 -8.50 -23.16
CA SER A 21 -0.42 -7.92 -22.79
C SER A 21 -0.37 -7.89 -21.28
N HIS A 22 0.32 -8.86 -20.68
CA HIS A 22 0.59 -8.84 -19.25
C HIS A 22 1.85 -8.02 -19.05
N ALA A 23 1.73 -6.95 -18.28
CA ALA A 23 2.72 -6.44 -17.33
C ALA A 23 4.20 -6.64 -17.72
N ASP A 24 4.75 -5.75 -18.53
CA ASP A 24 6.19 -5.65 -18.70
C ASP A 24 6.79 -5.07 -17.39
N GLU A 25 7.78 -5.78 -16.82
CA GLU A 25 8.70 -5.28 -15.77
C GLU A 25 8.14 -5.09 -14.34
N ASN A 26 7.06 -5.77 -13.93
CA ASN A 26 6.63 -5.75 -12.53
C ASN A 26 7.58 -6.52 -11.60
N VAL A 27 7.95 -5.91 -10.47
CA VAL A 27 8.90 -6.45 -9.50
C VAL A 27 8.26 -6.51 -8.11
N LEU A 28 8.36 -7.68 -7.47
CA LEU A 28 7.94 -7.93 -6.10
C LEU A 28 9.11 -8.49 -5.29
N TYR A 29 9.61 -7.72 -4.32
CA TYR A 29 10.60 -8.19 -3.35
C TYR A 29 9.96 -8.36 -1.99
N LEU A 30 9.94 -9.59 -1.45
CA LEU A 30 9.27 -9.90 -0.19
C LEU A 30 10.19 -10.60 0.81
N LEU A 31 10.12 -10.15 2.06
CA LEU A 31 10.70 -10.81 3.22
C LEU A 31 9.63 -11.01 4.28
N GLN A 32 9.29 -12.28 4.52
CA GLN A 32 8.44 -12.68 5.63
C GLN A 32 9.29 -13.38 6.69
N SER A 33 9.15 -12.98 7.94
CA SER A 33 9.86 -13.60 9.06
C SER A 33 8.93 -13.80 10.25
N ASN A 34 8.64 -15.06 10.56
CA ASN A 34 7.77 -15.48 11.65
C ASN A 34 8.60 -15.97 12.85
N PRO A 35 8.08 -15.87 14.09
CA PRO A 35 8.67 -16.56 15.23
C PRO A 35 8.63 -18.09 15.02
N LEU A 36 9.64 -18.81 15.51
CA LEU A 36 9.74 -20.29 15.38
C LEU A 36 8.53 -21.06 15.94
N ASN A 37 7.74 -20.44 16.83
CA ASN A 37 6.55 -21.01 17.47
C ASN A 37 5.30 -20.11 17.31
N GLY A 38 5.27 -19.23 16.31
CA GLY A 38 4.10 -18.37 16.06
C GLY A 38 2.87 -19.20 15.64
N PRO A 39 1.69 -19.03 16.28
CA PRO A 39 0.48 -19.74 15.90
C PRO A 39 -0.03 -19.42 14.47
N THR A 40 0.35 -18.29 13.87
CA THR A 40 -0.13 -17.86 12.55
C THR A 40 1.06 -17.56 11.62
N GLY A 41 0.84 -17.59 10.30
CA GLY A 41 1.81 -17.09 9.32
C GLY A 41 1.49 -15.66 8.93
N ASN A 42 2.50 -14.90 8.48
CA ASN A 42 2.24 -13.65 7.77
C ASN A 42 1.63 -13.92 6.38
N THR A 43 0.72 -13.06 5.94
CA THR A 43 0.10 -13.11 4.60
C THR A 43 0.25 -11.78 3.89
N ILE A 44 0.68 -11.79 2.63
CA ILE A 44 0.61 -10.61 1.76
C ILE A 44 0.03 -11.02 0.41
N SER A 45 -0.98 -10.29 -0.03
CA SER A 45 -1.55 -10.40 -1.38
C SER A 45 -1.11 -9.20 -2.19
N VAL A 46 -0.61 -9.44 -3.40
CA VAL A 46 -0.18 -8.39 -4.32
C VAL A 46 -0.84 -8.65 -5.67
N ASP A 47 -1.60 -7.67 -6.15
CA ASP A 47 -2.18 -7.65 -7.48
C ASP A 47 -1.54 -6.51 -8.30
N GLN A 48 -0.74 -6.89 -9.29
CA GLN A 48 -0.12 -5.99 -10.26
C GLN A 48 -0.62 -6.29 -11.69
N THR A 49 -1.75 -7.00 -11.84
CA THR A 49 -2.21 -7.48 -13.15
C THR A 49 -2.59 -6.35 -14.11
N ALA A 50 -2.97 -5.19 -13.56
CA ALA A 50 -3.29 -3.97 -14.30
C ALA A 50 -2.14 -2.94 -14.33
N GLY A 51 -0.95 -3.28 -13.83
CA GLY A 51 0.18 -2.36 -13.75
C GLY A 51 1.32 -2.68 -14.71
N THR A 52 2.07 -1.65 -15.12
CA THR A 52 3.32 -1.75 -15.89
C THR A 52 4.47 -1.06 -15.15
N ASN A 53 5.67 -1.66 -15.15
CA ASN A 53 6.84 -1.12 -14.44
C ASN A 53 6.53 -0.75 -12.98
N THR A 54 5.87 -1.65 -12.26
CA THR A 54 5.48 -1.42 -10.87
C THR A 54 6.43 -2.14 -9.90
N LEU A 55 6.68 -1.52 -8.75
CA LEU A 55 7.59 -2.01 -7.73
C LEU A 55 6.86 -2.16 -6.39
N VAL A 56 6.95 -3.32 -5.76
CA VAL A 56 6.57 -3.51 -4.35
C VAL A 56 7.82 -3.89 -3.55
N ALA A 57 8.22 -3.02 -2.63
CA ALA A 57 9.48 -3.10 -1.91
C ALA A 57 9.38 -2.47 -0.49
N GLY A 58 10.49 -2.50 0.25
CA GLY A 58 10.64 -1.84 1.55
C GLY A 58 11.21 -0.43 1.44
N ASP A 59 11.72 -0.06 0.26
CA ASP A 59 12.20 1.28 -0.07
C ASP A 59 11.89 1.62 -1.54
N ALA A 60 11.99 2.91 -1.89
CA ALA A 60 11.69 3.40 -3.23
C ALA A 60 12.75 2.98 -4.27
N ALA A 61 13.93 2.50 -3.84
CA ALA A 61 15.00 2.06 -4.73
C ALA A 61 14.89 0.56 -5.07
N GLY A 62 13.96 -0.18 -4.45
CA GLY A 62 13.87 -1.63 -4.55
C GLY A 62 15.03 -2.37 -3.89
N SER A 63 15.86 -1.67 -3.09
CA SER A 63 17.04 -2.26 -2.43
C SER A 63 16.70 -3.02 -1.14
N ALA A 64 15.57 -2.69 -0.52
CA ALA A 64 15.01 -3.41 0.61
C ALA A 64 13.72 -4.13 0.20
N PRO A 65 13.48 -5.37 0.67
CA PRO A 65 12.23 -6.07 0.38
C PRO A 65 11.07 -5.47 1.19
N ALA A 66 9.86 -5.54 0.62
CA ALA A 66 8.64 -5.35 1.39
C ALA A 66 8.60 -6.40 2.49
N ARG A 67 8.21 -5.98 3.70
CA ARG A 67 8.63 -6.66 4.92
C ARG A 67 7.47 -6.95 5.85
N GLN A 68 7.31 -8.21 6.24
CA GLN A 68 6.41 -8.62 7.32
C GLN A 68 7.21 -9.39 8.37
N VAL A 69 7.41 -8.77 9.53
CA VAL A 69 8.21 -9.31 10.62
C VAL A 69 7.36 -9.44 11.88
N GLY A 70 7.37 -10.64 12.46
CA GLY A 70 6.50 -11.03 13.55
C GLY A 70 5.45 -12.02 13.07
N ASP A 71 4.39 -12.18 13.85
CA ASP A 71 3.34 -13.19 13.63
C ASP A 71 1.99 -12.52 13.31
N GLY A 72 1.23 -13.11 12.39
CA GLY A 72 -0.14 -12.72 12.06
C GLY A 72 -0.29 -11.41 11.29
N ASN A 73 0.79 -10.85 10.71
CA ASN A 73 0.67 -9.66 9.88
C ASN A 73 -0.03 -9.99 8.55
N SER A 74 -0.95 -9.13 8.11
CA SER A 74 -1.67 -9.27 6.86
C SER A 74 -1.57 -8.00 6.01
N GLY A 75 -1.28 -8.17 4.73
CA GLY A 75 -1.13 -7.08 3.76
C GLY A 75 -1.90 -7.34 2.47
N THR A 76 -2.51 -6.31 1.91
CA THR A 76 -3.04 -6.31 0.53
C THR A 76 -2.47 -5.12 -0.22
N VAL A 77 -1.92 -5.36 -1.41
CA VAL A 77 -1.41 -4.32 -2.30
C VAL A 77 -2.07 -4.51 -3.66
N VAL A 78 -2.77 -3.48 -4.14
CA VAL A 78 -3.39 -3.46 -5.46
C VAL A 78 -2.81 -2.30 -6.24
N ILE A 79 -2.29 -2.57 -7.43
CA ILE A 79 -1.65 -1.60 -8.29
C ILE A 79 -2.29 -1.65 -9.68
N ASP A 80 -2.72 -0.48 -10.15
CA ASP A 80 -3.32 -0.27 -11.46
C ASP A 80 -2.70 0.98 -12.12
N GLY A 81 -2.02 0.79 -13.26
CA GLY A 81 -1.31 1.84 -13.98
C GLY A 81 0.22 1.75 -13.94
N ASP A 82 0.90 2.83 -14.33
CA ASP A 82 2.31 2.76 -14.76
C ASP A 82 3.29 3.46 -13.80
N ASN A 83 4.49 2.88 -13.66
CA ASN A 83 5.57 3.45 -12.84
C ASN A 83 5.15 3.74 -11.38
N ILE A 84 4.52 2.75 -10.75
CA ILE A 84 4.04 2.84 -9.38
C ILE A 84 4.99 2.11 -8.43
N ALA A 85 5.43 2.80 -7.38
CA ALA A 85 6.20 2.19 -6.29
C ALA A 85 5.34 2.09 -5.02
N VAL A 86 5.28 0.90 -4.42
CA VAL A 86 4.67 0.67 -3.11
C VAL A 86 5.74 0.24 -2.12
N LEU A 87 5.88 1.04 -1.06
CA LEU A 87 6.73 0.76 0.09
C LEU A 87 5.86 0.14 1.18
N PHE A 88 6.11 -1.12 1.53
CA PHE A 88 5.26 -1.86 2.46
C PHE A 88 6.08 -2.52 3.57
N SER A 89 5.82 -2.15 4.82
CA SER A 89 6.49 -2.72 5.99
C SER A 89 5.56 -2.85 7.20
N GLN A 90 5.47 -4.06 7.73
CA GLN A 90 4.76 -4.41 8.96
C GLN A 90 5.74 -5.09 9.92
N THR A 91 5.95 -4.50 11.09
CA THR A 91 6.91 -4.98 12.09
C THR A 91 6.26 -5.03 13.46
N GLY A 92 6.23 -6.22 14.07
CA GLY A 92 5.87 -6.38 15.47
C GLY A 92 6.75 -5.58 16.43
N ALA A 93 6.20 -5.17 17.57
CA ALA A 93 6.93 -4.41 18.60
C ALA A 93 8.23 -5.09 19.10
N GLY A 94 8.34 -6.42 18.96
CA GLY A 94 9.53 -7.22 19.30
C GLY A 94 10.29 -7.81 18.10
N GLY A 95 10.03 -7.36 16.87
CA GLY A 95 10.62 -7.91 15.66
C GLY A 95 10.22 -9.38 15.43
N VAL A 96 11.16 -10.23 15.02
CA VAL A 96 10.91 -11.65 14.68
C VAL A 96 10.38 -12.48 15.85
N ASN A 97 10.61 -12.03 17.09
CA ASN A 97 10.16 -12.71 18.31
C ASN A 97 8.85 -12.13 18.86
N SER A 98 8.05 -11.46 18.03
CA SER A 98 6.80 -10.80 18.43
C SER A 98 5.59 -11.65 18.02
N PRO A 99 5.21 -12.70 18.80
CA PRO A 99 3.97 -13.41 18.57
C PRO A 99 2.78 -12.44 18.70
N GLY A 100 1.77 -12.60 17.84
CA GLY A 100 0.59 -11.73 17.80
C GLY A 100 0.85 -10.28 17.37
N SER A 101 1.72 -10.05 16.37
CA SER A 101 1.92 -8.70 15.81
C SER A 101 0.66 -8.18 15.13
N ASN A 102 -0.07 -9.04 14.38
CA ASN A 102 -1.44 -8.77 13.90
C ASN A 102 -1.64 -7.41 13.21
N ASN A 103 -0.61 -6.86 12.56
CA ASN A 103 -0.76 -5.62 11.81
C ASN A 103 -1.50 -5.91 10.50
N THR A 104 -2.40 -5.02 10.10
CA THR A 104 -3.19 -5.12 8.87
C THR A 104 -2.99 -3.89 8.00
N GLY A 105 -2.73 -4.09 6.71
CA GLY A 105 -2.36 -2.99 5.82
C GLY A 105 -2.92 -3.19 4.42
N THR A 106 -3.56 -2.17 3.89
CA THR A 106 -4.05 -2.15 2.50
C THR A 106 -3.47 -0.94 1.78
N VAL A 107 -2.86 -1.16 0.61
CA VAL A 107 -2.42 -0.09 -0.29
C VAL A 107 -3.10 -0.28 -1.64
N ASN A 108 -3.88 0.71 -2.06
CA ASN A 108 -4.45 0.81 -3.40
C ASN A 108 -3.78 2.00 -4.11
N ALA A 109 -3.05 1.73 -5.18
CA ALA A 109 -2.40 2.77 -5.97
C ALA A 109 -2.86 2.67 -7.43
N THR A 110 -3.54 3.73 -7.89
CA THR A 110 -4.14 3.77 -9.23
C THR A 110 -3.73 5.04 -9.96
N GLY A 111 -3.03 4.92 -11.09
CA GLY A 111 -2.61 6.06 -11.89
C GLY A 111 -1.18 5.94 -12.43
N ASN A 112 -0.45 7.05 -12.51
CA ASN A 112 0.90 7.07 -13.11
C ASN A 112 1.92 7.79 -12.22
N ASP A 113 3.15 7.28 -12.18
CA ASP A 113 4.25 7.86 -11.41
C ASP A 113 3.91 8.03 -9.91
N LEU A 114 3.31 7.00 -9.30
CA LEU A 114 2.81 7.08 -7.93
C LEU A 114 3.76 6.47 -6.90
N THR A 115 3.67 6.96 -5.67
CA THR A 115 4.30 6.29 -4.52
C THR A 115 3.29 6.10 -3.39
N GLY A 116 3.02 4.86 -3.01
CA GLY A 116 2.26 4.52 -1.81
C GLY A 116 3.18 3.97 -0.73
N ALA A 117 3.21 4.55 0.46
CA ALA A 117 4.04 4.09 1.56
C ALA A 117 3.21 3.72 2.79
N LEU A 118 3.30 2.46 3.23
CA LEU A 118 2.67 1.97 4.44
C LEU A 118 3.72 1.37 5.38
N SER A 119 3.88 1.97 6.55
CA SER A 119 4.79 1.51 7.59
C SER A 119 4.07 1.38 8.93
N GLN A 120 4.06 0.16 9.48
CA GLN A 120 3.43 -0.17 10.75
C GLN A 120 4.46 -0.81 11.67
N ALA A 121 4.74 -0.15 12.79
CA ALA A 121 5.67 -0.60 13.81
C ALA A 121 4.96 -0.71 15.17
N GLY A 122 4.73 -1.95 15.60
CA GLY A 122 4.04 -2.29 16.85
C GLY A 122 3.09 -3.46 16.67
N ILE A 123 2.05 -3.50 17.51
CA ILE A 123 1.08 -4.60 17.56
C ILE A 123 -0.32 -4.08 17.25
N GLY A 124 -1.04 -4.78 16.38
CA GLY A 124 -2.45 -4.57 16.10
C GLY A 124 -2.74 -3.25 15.40
N ASN A 125 -1.78 -2.72 14.63
CA ASN A 125 -2.02 -1.53 13.83
C ASN A 125 -2.82 -1.90 12.56
N SER A 126 -3.67 -0.99 12.11
CA SER A 126 -4.49 -1.13 10.90
C SER A 126 -4.40 0.12 10.05
N ALA A 127 -4.18 -0.03 8.74
CA ALA A 127 -4.13 1.12 7.86
C ALA A 127 -4.64 0.79 6.45
N THR A 128 -5.41 1.71 5.88
CA THR A 128 -5.75 1.75 4.46
C THR A 128 -5.13 3.00 3.85
N LEU A 129 -4.46 2.83 2.72
CA LEU A 129 -3.90 3.91 1.92
C LEU A 129 -4.43 3.80 0.49
N SER A 130 -5.07 4.85 0.01
CA SER A 130 -5.51 5.02 -1.38
C SER A 130 -4.78 6.19 -2.02
N VAL A 131 -4.06 5.94 -3.11
CA VAL A 131 -3.35 6.97 -3.89
C VAL A 131 -3.86 6.93 -5.33
N LEU A 132 -4.52 7.99 -5.76
CA LEU A 132 -5.14 8.13 -7.08
C LEU A 132 -4.60 9.36 -7.81
N GLY A 133 -4.12 9.18 -9.05
CA GLY A 133 -3.83 10.30 -9.95
C GLY A 133 -2.47 10.23 -10.65
N THR A 134 -1.69 11.31 -10.63
CA THR A 134 -0.41 11.37 -11.37
C THR A 134 0.66 12.10 -10.58
N ARG A 135 1.85 11.51 -10.43
CA ARG A 135 2.92 12.07 -9.59
C ARG A 135 2.42 12.37 -8.18
N ALA A 136 1.63 11.47 -7.62
CA ALA A 136 1.08 11.59 -6.26
C ALA A 136 1.80 10.64 -5.29
N LEU A 137 1.98 11.11 -4.05
CA LEU A 137 2.56 10.37 -2.96
C LEU A 137 1.57 10.31 -1.80
N GLY A 138 1.27 9.10 -1.34
CA GLY A 138 0.55 8.88 -0.10
C GLY A 138 1.39 8.08 0.89
N SER A 139 1.34 8.46 2.16
CA SER A 139 2.12 7.82 3.22
C SER A 139 1.32 7.67 4.52
N VAL A 140 1.43 6.51 5.14
CA VAL A 140 0.95 6.24 6.50
C VAL A 140 2.09 5.65 7.33
N SER A 141 2.38 6.26 8.47
CA SER A 141 3.33 5.76 9.46
C SER A 141 2.65 5.60 10.82
N GLN A 142 2.61 4.37 11.32
CA GLN A 142 2.05 4.04 12.62
C GLN A 142 3.14 3.49 13.53
N ILE A 143 3.44 4.21 14.61
CA ILE A 143 4.42 3.82 15.62
C ILE A 143 3.71 3.69 16.96
N GLY A 144 3.68 2.47 17.49
CA GLY A 144 2.96 2.09 18.70
C GLY A 144 1.91 1.01 18.42
N ASN A 145 0.96 0.80 19.32
CA ASN A 145 0.03 -0.32 19.26
C ASN A 145 -1.42 0.13 19.04
N GLY A 146 -2.19 -0.66 18.31
CA GLY A 146 -3.63 -0.46 18.15
C GLY A 146 -4.01 0.80 17.38
N ASN A 147 -3.11 1.36 16.56
CA ASN A 147 -3.43 2.53 15.76
C ASN A 147 -4.25 2.14 14.51
N GLN A 148 -5.17 3.02 14.10
CA GLN A 148 -5.99 2.87 12.90
C GLN A 148 -5.88 4.11 12.02
N ALA A 149 -5.70 3.91 10.72
CA ALA A 149 -5.58 4.98 9.74
C ALA A 149 -6.36 4.69 8.45
N ASP A 150 -7.03 5.70 7.90
CA ASP A 150 -7.53 5.70 6.52
C ASP A 150 -7.06 6.97 5.80
N VAL A 151 -6.25 6.80 4.75
CA VAL A 151 -5.69 7.92 3.98
C VAL A 151 -6.07 7.81 2.52
N SER A 152 -6.68 8.86 1.99
CA SER A 152 -6.97 9.03 0.57
C SER A 152 -6.26 10.26 0.03
N VAL A 153 -5.42 10.06 -0.98
CA VAL A 153 -4.72 11.12 -1.70
C VAL A 153 -5.12 11.05 -3.17
N GLU A 154 -5.86 12.05 -3.63
CA GLU A 154 -6.33 12.17 -5.00
C GLU A 154 -5.78 13.44 -5.65
N GLY A 155 -5.12 13.34 -6.80
CA GLY A 155 -4.68 14.53 -7.51
C GLY A 155 -3.42 14.40 -8.36
N THR A 156 -2.86 15.55 -8.73
CA THR A 156 -1.61 15.66 -9.50
C THR A 156 -0.55 16.44 -8.74
N ASP A 157 0.69 15.94 -8.67
CA ASP A 157 1.76 16.57 -7.89
C ASP A 157 1.38 16.80 -6.44
N ILE A 158 0.82 15.77 -5.80
CA ILE A 158 0.25 15.91 -4.47
C ILE A 158 0.89 14.92 -3.51
N GLN A 159 1.17 15.39 -2.30
CA GLN A 159 1.73 14.57 -1.22
C GLN A 159 0.79 14.62 -0.01
N GLY A 160 0.41 13.45 0.46
CA GLY A 160 -0.33 13.24 1.70
C GLY A 160 0.42 12.34 2.67
N GLU A 161 0.51 12.76 3.91
CA GLU A 161 1.17 12.00 4.97
C GLU A 161 0.34 12.00 6.26
N LEU A 162 0.10 10.82 6.81
CA LEU A 162 -0.42 10.64 8.16
C LEU A 162 0.61 9.93 9.04
N ILE A 163 0.95 10.54 10.17
CA ILE A 163 1.85 9.97 11.18
C ILE A 163 1.09 9.82 12.48
N GLN A 164 1.04 8.60 13.01
CA GLN A 164 0.51 8.30 14.34
C GLN A 164 1.63 7.80 15.25
N ASN A 165 1.96 8.59 16.27
CA ASN A 165 2.95 8.26 17.28
C ASN A 165 2.29 8.11 18.66
N GLY A 166 2.18 6.86 19.10
CA GLY A 166 1.56 6.44 20.35
C GLY A 166 0.59 5.29 20.12
N ASN A 167 -0.36 5.09 21.03
CA ASN A 167 -1.22 3.91 21.04
C ASN A 167 -2.69 4.26 20.91
N ASN A 168 -3.45 3.38 20.27
CA ASN A 168 -4.91 3.48 20.12
C ASN A 168 -5.35 4.79 19.46
N ASN A 169 -4.56 5.33 18.53
CA ASN A 169 -4.97 6.49 17.76
C ASN A 169 -5.80 6.04 16.56
N ILE A 170 -6.86 6.77 16.24
CA ILE A 170 -7.73 6.54 15.08
C ILE A 170 -7.77 7.84 14.30
N ALA A 171 -7.37 7.81 13.04
CA ALA A 171 -7.31 9.02 12.25
C ALA A 171 -7.50 8.78 10.76
N ASP A 172 -8.29 9.66 10.17
CA ASP A 172 -8.54 9.67 8.75
C ASP A 172 -7.95 10.93 8.13
N LEU A 173 -7.49 10.86 6.89
CA LEU A 173 -6.98 12.00 6.12
C LEU A 173 -7.40 11.89 4.67
N THR A 174 -8.17 12.86 4.19
CA THR A 174 -8.55 12.96 2.78
C THR A 174 -7.94 14.20 2.17
N ILE A 175 -7.26 14.05 1.03
CA ILE A 175 -6.61 15.14 0.33
C ILE A 175 -7.00 15.07 -1.15
N ASP A 176 -7.47 16.20 -1.67
CA ASP A 176 -7.84 16.37 -3.08
C ASP A 176 -7.19 17.63 -3.64
N GLY A 177 -6.55 17.51 -4.81
CA GLY A 177 -6.22 18.67 -5.64
C GLY A 177 -4.88 18.56 -6.36
N SER A 178 -4.07 19.62 -6.30
CA SER A 178 -2.82 19.67 -7.05
C SER A 178 -1.68 20.42 -6.37
N SER A 179 -0.44 20.04 -6.68
CA SER A 179 0.79 20.77 -6.32
C SER A 179 0.90 21.10 -4.84
N SER A 180 0.52 20.16 -3.97
CA SER A 180 0.32 20.41 -2.54
C SER A 180 0.95 19.36 -1.66
N ASN A 181 1.41 19.78 -0.48
CA ASN A 181 1.96 18.89 0.55
C ASN A 181 1.11 19.01 1.81
N VAL A 182 0.50 17.91 2.24
CA VAL A 182 -0.35 17.85 3.43
C VAL A 182 0.21 16.81 4.38
N SER A 183 0.51 17.23 5.61
CA SER A 183 0.98 16.34 6.68
C SER A 183 0.06 16.45 7.89
N TYR A 184 -0.38 15.31 8.41
CA TYR A 184 -1.14 15.18 9.63
C TYR A 184 -0.37 14.34 10.65
N GLU A 185 0.12 14.98 11.70
CA GLU A 185 0.85 14.33 12.78
C GLU A 185 0.00 14.22 14.05
N ILE A 186 -0.09 13.01 14.59
CA ILE A 186 -0.78 12.69 15.83
C ILE A 186 0.23 12.18 16.84
N ILE A 187 0.33 12.88 17.98
CA ILE A 187 1.22 12.51 19.08
C ILE A 187 0.41 12.34 20.36
N GLY A 188 0.41 11.13 20.88
CA GLY A 188 -0.30 10.78 22.11
C GLY A 188 -0.99 9.44 22.01
N ASN A 189 -1.83 9.14 22.99
CA ASN A 189 -2.61 7.91 23.03
C ASN A 189 -4.11 8.22 23.03
N ASN A 190 -4.91 7.31 22.49
CA ASN A 190 -6.37 7.38 22.48
C ASN A 190 -6.90 8.66 21.80
N LEU A 191 -6.20 9.15 20.78
CA LEU A 191 -6.68 10.25 19.95
C LEU A 191 -7.55 9.70 18.83
N THR A 192 -8.79 10.15 18.75
CA THR A 192 -9.71 9.79 17.67
C THR A 192 -10.07 11.07 16.91
N THR A 193 -9.95 11.05 15.59
CA THR A 193 -10.57 12.08 14.76
C THR A 193 -12.07 12.08 14.99
N VAL A 194 -12.66 13.27 15.12
CA VAL A 194 -14.11 13.40 15.09
C VAL A 194 -14.53 13.39 13.62
N ASP A 195 -15.61 12.69 13.29
CA ASP A 195 -16.08 12.46 11.92
C ASP A 195 -15.01 11.78 11.02
N ALA A 196 -14.89 12.16 9.74
CA ALA A 196 -13.98 11.56 8.75
C ALA A 196 -12.56 12.16 8.76
N GLY A 197 -12.15 12.78 9.87
CA GLY A 197 -10.86 13.47 9.97
C GLY A 197 -10.71 14.68 9.05
N PRO A 198 -9.49 15.25 8.92
CA PRO A 198 -9.26 16.38 8.03
C PRO A 198 -9.49 16.03 6.56
N SER A 199 -10.25 16.89 5.89
CA SER A 199 -10.37 16.93 4.42
C SER A 199 -9.70 18.21 3.91
N VAL A 200 -8.73 18.06 3.02
CA VAL A 200 -7.95 19.17 2.46
C VAL A 200 -8.13 19.24 0.95
N THR A 201 -8.78 20.29 0.48
CA THR A 201 -8.83 20.63 -0.96
C THR A 201 -7.89 21.78 -1.23
N THR A 202 -6.92 21.60 -2.13
CA THR A 202 -5.83 22.57 -2.33
C THR A 202 -5.32 22.58 -3.76
N ASN A 203 -5.00 23.77 -4.28
CA ASN A 203 -4.47 23.95 -5.64
C ASN A 203 -2.98 24.30 -5.68
N ALA A 204 -2.38 24.58 -4.52
CA ALA A 204 -0.95 24.65 -4.26
C ALA A 204 -0.71 24.92 -2.77
N GLY A 205 0.44 24.48 -2.25
CA GLY A 205 0.96 24.95 -0.95
C GLY A 205 1.20 23.83 0.04
N THR A 206 1.28 24.20 1.32
CA THR A 206 1.59 23.27 2.40
C THR A 206 0.59 23.40 3.53
N VAL A 207 0.00 22.28 3.93
CA VAL A 207 -0.91 22.18 5.08
C VAL A 207 -0.27 21.26 6.11
N ILE A 208 -0.11 21.76 7.32
CA ILE A 208 0.42 20.98 8.44
C ILE A 208 -0.63 20.97 9.53
N ILE A 209 -1.10 19.78 9.86
CA ILE A 209 -2.05 19.52 10.93
C ILE A 209 -1.30 18.74 11.99
N ARG A 210 -1.31 19.24 13.23
CA ARG A 210 -0.69 18.54 14.34
C ARG A 210 -1.65 18.45 15.50
N GLN A 211 -1.96 17.23 15.90
CA GLN A 211 -2.76 16.94 17.08
C GLN A 211 -1.86 16.34 18.15
N THR A 212 -1.89 16.91 19.34
CA THR A 212 -1.10 16.43 20.47
C THR A 212 -1.97 16.42 21.72
N VAL A 213 -1.93 15.34 22.50
CA VAL A 213 -2.49 15.37 23.86
C VAL A 213 -1.60 16.25 24.73
N ILE A 214 -2.14 17.34 25.27
CA ILE A 214 -1.48 18.13 26.31
C ILE A 214 -2.11 17.76 27.65
N GLY A 215 -1.46 16.86 28.40
CA GLY A 215 -1.80 16.52 29.79
C GLY A 215 -2.62 15.24 29.97
N SER A 216 -2.26 14.46 30.99
CA SER A 216 -3.05 13.35 31.53
C SER A 216 -4.14 13.91 32.44
N ASN A 217 -5.41 13.58 32.19
CA ASN A 217 -6.46 13.68 33.21
C ASN A 217 -6.38 12.50 34.17
#